data_AF-A0A1G4KGB0-F1
#
_entry.id   AF-A0A1G4KGB0-F1
#
_cell.length_a   1.000
_cell.length_b   1.000
_cell.length_c   1.000
_cell.angle_alpha   90.00
_cell.angle_beta   90.00
_cell.angle_gamma   90.00
#
_symmetry.space_group_name_H-M   'P 1'
#
loop_
_entity.id
_entity.type
_entity.pdbx_description
1 polymer ?
#
loop_
_entity_poly.entity_id
_entity_poly.type
_entity_poly.pdbx_seq_one_letter_code
_entity_poly.pdbx_strand_id
1 'polypeptide(L)'
;MVPRAPYHVKLTADHQRVFELLNSLCAVENYGQLLSYLEARLRSGLNETLVVPPADVLIVLMTLTVIPDSGTSDLVVKVDPFSVAKTSVSSRSLKILHQLVKALQKLELQHHYNIQLLRCQFFILLDHLNSVDPQPSPLARRRASDKRRKTNSRVVIEETPSLGAAGGIGSASNNSTRYRNPYTTYVSVLEHRCEVFKNVILTTTLGRQGEFWNSVTWALVSSISEDTHLFERSKQWTQLLSLIFDLFELQNDYYYKLNSNSGTSEFTKKSPLLRLFRSLDTYDIYTAFCDILLVGLEYSNAGSLNVHAVYAKELKTPSTYVSRTGASQPLKFIESMAFRHRLLRLFTALSRSLPEQSKDILSEAEFIKTLSRFLSRTENLTQLKQFFCVAELAPFLELMPHIAQATLNECLLDFESHKQLSLVDVLGGDDTMIKELIEVFGTEFPPLDEEYDGRRETFSMSIERCDICLLVILRYWEFVHKSSHLKTRQCLPELAQAIHVNDQKRLKFFKMMRWDDLAVPLLSSYLKHILG
;
A
#
# COMPACT_ATOMS: atom_id res chain seq x y z
N MET A 1 29.58 29.35 10.84
CA MET A 1 28.25 28.94 11.35
C MET A 1 28.39 27.57 11.99
N VAL A 2 27.97 27.40 13.25
CA VAL A 2 27.98 26.06 13.90
C VAL A 2 26.95 25.18 13.18
N PRO A 3 27.30 23.99 12.67
CA PRO A 3 26.32 23.11 12.04
C PRO A 3 25.23 22.77 13.06
N ARG A 4 23.96 23.04 12.70
CA ARG A 4 22.81 22.68 13.55
C ARG A 4 22.70 21.16 13.58
N ALA A 5 22.47 20.61 14.77
CA ALA A 5 22.29 19.17 14.93
C ALA A 5 21.07 18.67 14.11
N PRO A 6 21.17 17.51 13.43
CA PRO A 6 20.07 16.94 12.67
C PRO A 6 18.83 16.78 13.57
N TYR A 7 17.68 17.27 13.10
CA TYR A 7 16.40 17.22 13.84
C TYR A 7 16.49 17.72 15.29
N HIS A 8 17.42 18.65 15.57
CA HIS A 8 17.71 19.21 16.89
C HIS A 8 18.20 18.19 17.95
N VAL A 9 18.66 17.00 17.56
CA VAL A 9 19.18 15.98 18.48
C VAL A 9 20.71 15.87 18.33
N LYS A 10 21.45 16.24 19.37
CA LYS A 10 22.93 16.10 19.43
C LYS A 10 23.30 14.69 19.85
N LEU A 11 24.39 14.14 19.30
CA LEU A 11 24.93 12.83 19.71
C LEU A 11 25.72 12.96 21.03
N THR A 12 25.47 12.08 22.01
CA THR A 12 26.31 12.00 23.22
C THR A 12 27.50 11.06 23.01
N ALA A 13 28.54 11.17 23.84
CA ALA A 13 29.74 10.33 23.75
C ALA A 13 29.42 8.82 23.87
N ASP A 14 28.47 8.44 24.73
CA ASP A 14 28.08 7.04 24.89
C ASP A 14 27.37 6.50 23.64
N HIS A 15 26.49 7.29 23.03
CA HIS A 15 25.84 6.90 21.77
C HIS A 15 26.83 6.84 20.61
N GLN A 16 27.83 7.73 20.59
CA GLN A 16 28.91 7.68 19.60
C GLN A 16 29.70 6.37 19.69
N ARG A 17 30.07 5.92 20.90
CA ARG A 17 30.75 4.62 21.08
C ARG A 17 29.91 3.45 20.56
N VAL A 18 28.61 3.48 20.82
CA VAL A 18 27.68 2.45 20.31
C VAL A 18 27.59 2.51 18.79
N PHE A 19 27.53 3.71 18.20
CA PHE A 19 27.52 3.88 16.75
C PHE A 19 28.79 3.30 16.13
N GLU A 20 29.97 3.64 16.67
CA GLU A 20 31.27 3.12 16.21
C GLU A 20 31.36 1.59 16.33
N LEU A 21 30.86 1.01 17.43
CA LEU A 21 30.79 -0.44 17.61
C LEU A 21 29.95 -1.09 16.50
N LEU A 22 28.71 -0.64 16.28
CA LEU A 22 27.83 -1.21 15.26
C LEU A 22 28.40 -1.01 13.86
N ASN A 23 29.01 0.14 13.60
CA ASN A 23 29.67 0.47 12.36
C ASN A 23 30.85 -0.47 12.06
N SER A 24 31.65 -0.79 13.08
CA SER A 24 32.79 -1.70 12.95
C SER A 24 32.33 -3.12 12.55
N LEU A 25 31.22 -3.61 13.12
CA LEU A 25 30.64 -4.90 12.76
C LEU A 25 30.13 -4.91 11.31
N CYS A 26 29.55 -3.81 10.85
CA CYS A 26 29.16 -3.65 9.45
C CYS A 26 30.37 -3.59 8.50
N ALA A 27 31.44 -2.89 8.89
CA ALA A 27 32.64 -2.73 8.07
C ALA A 27 33.35 -4.06 7.77
N VAL A 28 33.33 -4.99 8.72
CA VAL A 28 33.87 -6.35 8.55
C VAL A 28 32.82 -7.36 8.05
N GLU A 29 31.62 -6.90 7.66
CA GLU A 29 30.49 -7.73 7.21
C GLU A 29 30.06 -8.84 8.21
N ASN A 30 30.28 -8.64 9.51
CA ASN A 30 29.90 -9.58 10.56
C ASN A 30 28.45 -9.35 11.02
N TYR A 31 27.51 -9.50 10.07
CA TYR A 31 26.09 -9.23 10.31
C TYR A 31 25.48 -10.22 11.31
N GLY A 32 26.00 -11.44 11.43
CA GLY A 32 25.54 -12.41 12.43
C GLY A 32 25.72 -11.91 13.87
N GLN A 33 26.89 -11.34 14.18
CA GLN A 33 27.16 -10.73 15.49
C GLN A 33 26.38 -9.43 15.68
N LEU A 34 26.29 -8.60 14.65
CA LEU A 34 25.48 -7.37 14.67
C LEU A 34 24.03 -7.66 15.09
N LEU A 35 23.37 -8.62 14.41
CA LEU A 35 21.99 -8.98 14.70
C LEU A 35 21.84 -9.56 16.10
N SER A 36 22.77 -10.43 16.52
CA SER A 36 22.74 -11.04 17.84
C SER A 36 22.92 -10.01 18.96
N TYR A 37 23.79 -9.02 18.77
CA TYR A 37 23.97 -7.90 19.67
C TYR A 37 22.68 -7.08 19.81
N LEU A 38 22.08 -6.68 18.69
CA LEU A 38 20.84 -5.89 18.68
C LEU A 38 19.67 -6.66 19.31
N GLU A 39 19.51 -7.95 19.00
CA GLU A 39 18.48 -8.80 19.59
C GLU A 39 18.63 -8.94 21.11
N ALA A 40 19.86 -9.16 21.61
CA ALA A 40 20.10 -9.26 23.05
C ALA A 40 19.75 -7.96 23.78
N ARG A 41 20.07 -6.82 23.16
CA ARG A 41 19.77 -5.49 23.71
C ARG A 41 18.27 -5.19 23.69
N LEU A 42 17.56 -5.56 22.63
CA LEU A 42 16.11 -5.38 22.52
C LEU A 42 15.32 -6.28 23.49
N ARG A 43 15.83 -7.48 23.81
CA ARG A 43 15.23 -8.36 24.83
C ARG A 43 15.31 -7.82 26.25
N SER A 44 16.30 -6.97 26.54
CA SER A 44 16.56 -6.45 27.89
C SER A 44 15.57 -5.37 28.33
N GLY A 45 14.60 -4.99 27.48
CA GLY A 45 13.54 -4.02 27.79
C GLY A 45 13.69 -2.71 27.02
N LEU A 46 12.56 -2.03 26.79
CA LEU A 46 12.47 -0.76 26.05
C LEU A 46 12.69 0.48 26.93
N ASN A 47 12.91 0.30 28.24
CA ASN A 47 13.00 1.39 29.20
C ASN A 47 14.48 1.71 29.47
N GLU A 48 14.87 2.94 29.13
CA GLU A 48 16.18 3.60 29.36
C GLU A 48 17.44 3.00 28.70
N THR A 49 17.52 1.68 28.46
CA THR A 49 18.69 1.03 27.86
C THR A 49 18.55 0.70 26.38
N LEU A 50 17.57 1.31 25.68
CA LEU A 50 17.37 1.08 24.25
C LEU A 50 18.62 1.45 23.46
N VAL A 51 19.21 0.46 22.79
CA VAL A 51 20.32 0.67 21.87
C VAL A 51 19.77 1.28 20.58
N VAL A 52 20.29 2.46 20.23
CA VAL A 52 19.93 3.17 19.01
C VAL A 52 20.96 2.86 17.93
N PRO A 53 20.58 2.19 16.82
CA PRO A 53 21.47 2.04 15.69
C PRO A 53 21.57 3.35 14.90
N PRO A 54 22.75 3.72 14.38
CA PRO A 54 22.89 4.85 13.49
C PRO A 54 22.19 4.58 12.14
N ALA A 55 21.85 5.65 11.42
CA ALA A 55 21.06 5.58 10.18
C ALA A 55 21.69 4.70 9.08
N ASP A 56 23.01 4.65 8.98
CA ASP A 56 23.74 3.75 8.07
C ASP A 56 23.57 2.28 8.44
N VAL A 57 23.63 1.94 9.73
CA VAL A 57 23.33 0.58 10.21
C VAL A 57 21.86 0.24 9.96
N LEU A 58 20.93 1.19 10.12
CA LEU A 58 19.52 1.00 9.74
C LEU A 58 19.37 0.73 8.23
N ILE A 59 20.11 1.43 7.37
CA ILE A 59 20.15 1.17 5.91
C ILE A 59 20.69 -0.23 5.63
N VAL A 60 21.75 -0.67 6.32
CA VAL A 60 22.28 -2.03 6.21
C VAL A 60 21.20 -3.05 6.60
N LEU A 61 20.52 -2.86 7.74
CA LEU A 61 19.44 -3.76 8.18
C LEU A 61 18.31 -3.82 7.15
N MET A 62 17.87 -2.69 6.60
CA MET A 62 16.87 -2.64 5.54
C MET A 62 17.33 -3.30 4.25
N THR A 63 18.63 -3.27 3.94
CA THR A 63 19.16 -3.97 2.78
C THR A 63 19.13 -5.49 3.04
N LEU A 64 19.59 -5.94 4.22
CA LEU A 64 19.61 -7.35 4.62
C LEU A 64 18.22 -8.02 4.59
N THR A 65 17.13 -7.27 4.82
CA THR A 65 15.76 -7.84 4.79
C THR A 65 15.32 -8.32 3.41
N VAL A 66 15.86 -7.74 2.33
CA VAL A 66 15.42 -7.99 0.95
C VAL A 66 16.56 -8.47 0.04
N ILE A 67 17.74 -8.77 0.58
CA ILE A 67 18.81 -9.36 -0.21
C ILE A 67 18.33 -10.69 -0.83
N PRO A 68 18.58 -10.92 -2.13
CA PRO A 68 18.19 -12.14 -2.80
C PRO A 68 19.00 -13.34 -2.29
N ASP A 69 18.32 -14.45 -2.03
CA ASP A 69 18.93 -15.69 -1.52
C ASP A 69 19.85 -16.37 -2.57
N SER A 70 19.56 -16.19 -3.85
CA SER A 70 20.32 -16.78 -4.95
C SER A 70 21.71 -16.11 -5.11
N GLY A 71 22.78 -16.90 -5.02
CA GLY A 71 24.16 -16.43 -5.14
C GLY A 71 24.71 -15.64 -3.94
N THR A 72 23.93 -15.53 -2.85
CA THR A 72 24.40 -15.07 -1.53
C THR A 72 24.33 -16.16 -0.48
N SER A 73 23.64 -17.28 -0.76
CA SER A 73 23.52 -18.46 0.12
C SER A 73 24.85 -18.89 0.72
N ASP A 74 25.93 -18.97 -0.07
CA ASP A 74 27.24 -19.40 0.43
C ASP A 74 27.89 -18.37 1.37
N LEU A 75 27.61 -17.07 1.18
CA LEU A 75 28.08 -16.01 2.05
C LEU A 75 27.25 -15.97 3.34
N VAL A 76 25.93 -16.12 3.24
CA VAL A 76 25.01 -16.17 4.38
C VAL A 76 25.26 -17.42 5.24
N VAL A 77 25.49 -18.58 4.62
CA VAL A 77 25.84 -19.83 5.31
C VAL A 77 27.23 -19.75 5.96
N LYS A 78 28.20 -19.05 5.34
CA LYS A 78 29.50 -18.79 5.99
C LYS A 78 29.40 -17.88 7.21
N VAL A 79 28.47 -16.92 7.20
CA VAL A 79 28.23 -15.99 8.32
C VAL A 79 27.34 -16.60 9.41
N ASP A 80 26.51 -17.59 9.08
CA ASP A 80 25.68 -18.35 10.02
C ASP A 80 25.66 -19.85 9.68
N PRO A 81 26.72 -20.61 10.02
CA PRO A 81 26.86 -22.02 9.69
C PRO A 81 25.85 -22.93 10.42
N PHE A 82 25.11 -22.40 11.39
CA PHE A 82 24.10 -23.14 12.17
C PHE A 82 22.66 -22.74 11.79
N SER A 83 22.45 -22.04 10.67
CA SER A 83 21.15 -21.48 10.28
C SER A 83 20.07 -22.50 9.89
N VAL A 84 20.42 -23.79 9.73
CA VAL A 84 19.43 -24.86 9.43
C VAL A 84 18.37 -24.97 10.53
N ALA A 85 18.67 -24.53 11.77
CA ALA A 85 17.73 -24.49 12.90
C ALA A 85 17.36 -23.07 13.38
N LYS A 86 17.94 -21.99 12.82
CA LYS A 86 17.71 -20.58 13.23
C LYS A 86 16.97 -19.79 12.15
N THR A 87 16.21 -18.77 12.55
CA THR A 87 15.56 -17.82 11.63
C THR A 87 16.59 -17.10 10.75
N SER A 88 16.30 -16.92 9.45
CA SER A 88 17.23 -16.31 8.48
C SER A 88 17.66 -14.88 8.84
N VAL A 89 18.80 -14.43 8.31
CA VAL A 89 19.33 -13.07 8.45
C VAL A 89 18.27 -12.04 8.06
N SER A 90 17.59 -12.22 6.93
CA SER A 90 16.54 -11.32 6.45
C SER A 90 15.37 -11.20 7.43
N SER A 91 14.87 -12.34 7.95
CA SER A 91 13.78 -12.33 8.94
C SER A 91 14.20 -11.71 10.28
N ARG A 92 15.44 -11.94 10.72
CA ARG A 92 15.98 -11.35 11.96
C ARG A 92 16.12 -9.84 11.83
N SER A 93 16.71 -9.35 10.73
CA SER A 93 16.81 -7.91 10.42
C SER A 93 15.44 -7.24 10.42
N LEU A 94 14.45 -7.87 9.77
CA LEU A 94 13.10 -7.33 9.69
C LEU A 94 12.42 -7.26 11.06
N LYS A 95 12.60 -8.29 11.90
CA LYS A 95 12.10 -8.31 13.29
C LYS A 95 12.70 -7.20 14.14
N ILE A 96 14.02 -6.98 14.03
CA ILE A 96 14.71 -5.89 14.74
C ILE A 96 14.13 -4.54 14.31
N LEU A 97 14.01 -4.29 13.01
CA LEU A 97 13.43 -3.05 12.49
C LEU A 97 12.01 -2.82 13.00
N HIS A 98 11.16 -3.86 12.99
CA HIS A 98 9.80 -3.77 13.55
C HIS A 98 9.80 -3.43 15.03
N GLN A 99 10.69 -4.03 15.83
CA GLN A 99 10.77 -3.72 17.26
C GLN A 99 11.20 -2.28 17.51
N LEU A 100 12.14 -1.76 16.72
CA LEU A 100 12.59 -0.38 16.79
C LEU A 100 11.47 0.61 16.40
N VAL A 101 10.73 0.35 15.33
CA VAL A 101 9.60 1.21 14.92
C VAL A 101 8.45 1.14 15.92
N LYS A 102 8.13 -0.05 16.45
CA LYS A 102 7.16 -0.18 17.55
C LYS A 102 7.56 0.62 18.78
N ALA A 103 8.84 0.76 19.08
CA ALA A 103 9.31 1.62 20.17
C ALA A 103 9.00 3.09 19.92
N LEU A 104 9.12 3.58 18.68
CA LEU A 104 8.79 4.96 18.30
C LEU A 104 7.29 5.28 18.43
N GLN A 105 6.42 4.29 18.23
CA GLN A 105 4.96 4.46 18.30
C GLN A 105 4.43 4.52 19.74
N LYS A 106 5.24 4.21 20.76
CA LYS A 106 4.83 4.29 22.16
C LYS A 106 4.79 5.75 22.64
N LEU A 107 3.57 6.28 22.82
CA LEU A 107 3.33 7.67 23.24
C LEU A 107 4.05 8.04 24.54
N GLU A 108 4.06 7.15 25.53
CA GLU A 108 4.68 7.35 26.84
C GLU A 108 6.19 7.66 26.76
N LEU A 109 6.87 7.17 25.71
CA LEU A 109 8.32 7.26 25.60
C LEU A 109 8.80 8.42 24.71
N GLN A 110 7.90 9.24 24.15
CA GLN A 110 8.24 10.24 23.12
C GLN A 110 9.25 11.31 23.58
N HIS A 111 9.35 11.56 24.89
CA HIS A 111 10.27 12.53 25.46
C HIS A 111 11.64 11.94 25.85
N HIS A 112 11.81 10.61 25.84
CA HIS A 112 13.11 9.99 26.14
C HIS A 112 14.13 10.27 25.03
N TYR A 113 15.33 10.66 25.44
CA TYR A 113 16.40 11.01 24.50
C TYR A 113 16.70 9.89 23.49
N ASN A 114 16.76 8.61 23.92
CA ASN A 114 17.04 7.49 23.01
C ASN A 114 15.95 7.32 21.95
N ILE A 115 14.69 7.60 22.28
CA ILE A 115 13.57 7.57 21.31
C ILE A 115 13.67 8.74 20.35
N GLN A 116 14.01 9.94 20.82
CA GLN A 116 14.24 11.09 19.95
C GLN A 116 15.42 10.87 19.01
N LEU A 117 16.51 10.27 19.51
CA LEU A 117 17.68 9.92 18.70
C LEU A 117 17.32 8.84 17.69
N LEU A 118 16.61 7.77 18.09
CA LEU A 118 16.17 6.72 17.16
C LEU A 118 15.28 7.28 16.06
N ARG A 119 14.30 8.12 16.42
CA ARG A 119 13.46 8.84 15.44
C ARG A 119 14.31 9.65 14.47
N CYS A 120 15.30 10.39 14.99
CA CYS A 120 16.24 11.15 14.17
C CYS A 120 17.01 10.25 13.20
N GLN A 121 17.52 9.08 13.64
CA GLN A 121 18.22 8.14 12.76
C GLN A 121 17.32 7.61 11.64
N PHE A 122 16.06 7.26 11.95
CA PHE A 122 15.11 6.85 10.91
C PHE A 122 14.75 7.99 9.95
N PHE A 123 14.63 9.23 10.43
CA PHE A 123 14.37 10.37 9.55
C PHE A 123 15.56 10.67 8.64
N ILE A 124 16.79 10.58 9.12
CA ILE A 124 18.01 10.69 8.28
C ILE A 124 18.00 9.60 7.19
N LEU A 125 17.57 8.39 7.53
CA LEU A 125 17.42 7.32 6.55
C LEU A 125 16.37 7.68 5.49
N LEU A 126 15.19 8.18 5.89
CA LEU A 126 14.15 8.62 4.95
C LEU A 126 14.62 9.80 4.08
N ASP A 127 15.39 10.73 4.64
CA ASP A 127 15.95 11.85 3.88
C ASP A 127 16.89 11.36 2.78
N HIS A 128 17.67 10.31 3.03
CA HIS A 128 18.48 9.67 2.00
C HIS A 128 17.62 9.04 0.91
N LEU A 129 16.51 8.39 1.27
CA LEU A 129 15.54 7.83 0.32
C LEU A 129 14.84 8.93 -0.52
N ASN A 130 14.59 10.11 0.07
CA ASN A 130 13.93 11.25 -0.59
C ASN A 130 14.91 12.26 -1.22
N SER A 131 16.21 11.97 -1.25
CA SER A 131 17.27 12.93 -1.62
C SER A 131 17.40 13.23 -3.12
N VAL A 132 16.63 12.53 -3.96
CA VAL A 132 16.66 12.76 -5.41
C VAL A 132 15.58 13.75 -5.78
N ASP A 133 16.01 14.93 -6.25
CA ASP A 133 15.11 15.92 -6.84
C ASP A 133 14.33 15.26 -8.00
N PRO A 134 13.03 15.56 -8.13
CA PRO A 134 12.26 15.18 -9.31
C PRO A 134 12.73 16.03 -10.49
N GLN A 135 13.87 15.68 -11.07
CA GLN A 135 14.20 16.12 -12.41
C GLN A 135 13.39 15.24 -13.37
N PRO A 136 12.54 15.82 -14.23
CA PRO A 136 11.78 15.04 -15.19
C PRO A 136 12.77 14.37 -16.15
N SER A 137 12.99 13.07 -15.98
CA SER A 137 13.68 12.29 -17.00
C SER A 137 12.70 12.06 -18.14
N PRO A 138 13.04 12.38 -19.40
CA PRO A 138 12.20 12.09 -20.56
C PRO A 138 12.01 10.57 -20.81
N LEU A 139 12.65 9.71 -20.01
CA LEU A 139 12.48 8.25 -20.00
C LEU A 139 11.47 7.76 -18.95
N ALA A 140 10.91 8.65 -18.12
CA ALA A 140 9.85 8.28 -17.19
C ALA A 140 8.57 7.91 -17.96
N ARG A 141 8.36 6.59 -18.06
CA ARG A 141 7.08 5.90 -18.30
C ARG A 141 6.19 6.58 -19.35
N ARG A 142 6.65 6.64 -20.60
CA ARG A 142 5.70 6.76 -21.71
C ARG A 142 4.86 5.49 -21.73
N ARG A 143 3.57 5.63 -21.36
CA ARG A 143 2.53 4.75 -21.90
C ARG A 143 2.78 4.66 -23.41
N ALA A 144 2.96 3.47 -23.95
CA ALA A 144 2.83 3.28 -25.38
C ALA A 144 1.33 3.44 -25.72
N SER A 145 0.88 4.70 -25.86
CA SER A 145 -0.49 5.06 -26.23
C SER A 145 -0.94 4.34 -27.51
N ASP A 146 0.02 3.97 -28.36
CA ASP A 146 -0.22 3.51 -29.73
C ASP A 146 -0.36 1.99 -29.84
N LYS A 147 -0.34 1.26 -28.73
CA LYS A 147 -0.61 -0.19 -28.71
C LYS A 147 -1.68 -0.55 -27.67
N ARG A 148 -2.83 0.12 -27.74
CA ARG A 148 -4.09 -0.35 -27.13
C ARG A 148 -4.52 -1.66 -27.79
N ARG A 149 -4.10 -2.80 -27.25
CA ARG A 149 -4.68 -4.10 -27.59
C ARG A 149 -5.69 -4.49 -26.51
N LYS A 150 -6.88 -4.90 -26.95
CA LYS A 150 -7.87 -5.58 -26.11
C LYS A 150 -7.28 -6.92 -25.67
N THR A 151 -6.78 -7.03 -24.44
CA THR A 151 -6.75 -8.26 -23.60
C THR A 151 -5.96 -8.01 -22.31
N ASN A 152 -6.55 -8.48 -21.19
CA ASN A 152 -6.07 -8.73 -19.82
C ASN A 152 -4.88 -7.90 -19.35
N SER A 153 -5.10 -7.05 -18.34
CA SER A 153 -4.11 -6.34 -17.51
C SER A 153 -2.68 -6.89 -17.60
N ARG A 154 -1.96 -6.52 -18.67
CA ARG A 154 -0.69 -7.18 -18.99
C ARG A 154 0.42 -6.45 -18.26
N VAL A 155 0.61 -6.83 -17.00
CA VAL A 155 1.84 -6.53 -16.27
C VAL A 155 2.98 -7.21 -17.02
N VAL A 156 3.94 -6.42 -17.51
CA VAL A 156 5.13 -6.95 -18.17
C VAL A 156 6.24 -6.95 -17.14
N ILE A 157 6.69 -8.14 -16.75
CA ILE A 157 7.87 -8.29 -15.90
C ILE A 157 9.10 -8.09 -16.79
N GLU A 158 9.80 -6.98 -16.60
CA GLU A 158 11.02 -6.65 -17.34
C GLU A 158 12.27 -7.13 -16.60
N GLU A 159 13.36 -7.29 -17.34
CA GLU A 159 14.67 -7.49 -16.72
C GLU A 159 15.04 -6.26 -15.91
N THR A 160 15.52 -6.47 -14.67
CA THR A 160 16.00 -5.38 -13.83
C THR A 160 17.07 -4.58 -14.58
N PRO A 161 16.91 -3.25 -14.72
CA PRO A 161 17.87 -2.43 -15.44
C PRO A 161 19.28 -2.67 -14.90
N SER A 162 20.21 -3.02 -15.80
CA SER A 162 21.61 -3.22 -15.42
C SER A 162 22.17 -1.91 -14.90
N LEU A 163 22.51 -1.89 -13.61
CA LEU A 163 23.16 -0.77 -12.92
C LEU A 163 24.44 -0.26 -13.61
N GLY A 164 25.03 -1.05 -14.52
CA GLY A 164 26.21 -0.70 -15.33
C GLY A 164 25.95 -0.28 -16.78
N ALA A 165 24.71 -0.29 -17.29
CA ALA A 165 24.42 0.03 -18.69
C ALA A 165 24.15 1.54 -18.95
N ALA A 166 23.99 2.34 -17.89
CA ALA A 166 23.85 3.80 -17.96
C ALA A 166 25.12 4.55 -17.51
N GLY A 167 26.28 3.88 -17.51
CA GLY A 167 27.55 4.46 -17.12
C GLY A 167 28.68 3.54 -17.54
N GLY A 168 29.18 3.76 -18.76
CA GLY A 168 30.37 3.10 -19.25
C GLY A 168 31.52 3.18 -18.25
N ILE A 169 32.25 2.07 -18.17
CA ILE A 169 33.52 1.95 -17.47
C ILE A 169 34.44 3.06 -18.01
N GLY A 170 34.62 4.11 -17.21
CA GLY A 170 35.47 5.25 -17.53
C GLY A 170 34.73 6.44 -18.14
N SER A 171 34.36 7.38 -17.28
CA SER A 171 34.42 8.84 -17.48
C SER A 171 33.17 9.58 -17.01
N ALA A 172 33.39 10.48 -16.03
CA ALA A 172 32.60 11.69 -15.73
C ALA A 172 31.12 11.58 -15.30
N SER A 173 30.84 11.01 -14.12
CA SER A 173 29.78 11.50 -13.21
C SER A 173 29.89 10.93 -11.77
N ASN A 174 31.04 11.10 -11.13
CA ASN A 174 31.33 10.59 -9.77
C ASN A 174 30.55 11.29 -8.61
N ASN A 175 29.40 11.92 -8.87
CA ASN A 175 28.68 12.74 -7.87
C ASN A 175 27.22 12.34 -7.59
N SER A 176 26.69 11.22 -8.10
CA SER A 176 25.30 10.82 -7.80
C SER A 176 25.20 9.91 -6.56
N THR A 177 24.67 10.48 -5.47
CA THR A 177 23.96 9.78 -4.36
C THR A 177 24.76 8.80 -3.48
N ARG A 178 25.96 9.19 -3.00
CA ARG A 178 26.57 8.47 -1.87
C ARG A 178 25.92 8.90 -0.56
N TYR A 179 25.58 7.93 0.30
CA TYR A 179 25.12 8.22 1.65
C TYR A 179 26.19 9.02 2.41
N ARG A 180 25.77 10.07 3.10
CA ARG A 180 26.62 10.87 3.98
C ARG A 180 25.90 11.08 5.31
N ASN A 181 26.56 10.75 6.42
CA ASN A 181 25.94 10.95 7.72
C ASN A 181 26.00 12.45 8.10
N PRO A 182 24.88 13.06 8.53
CA PRO A 182 24.88 14.48 8.88
C PRO A 182 25.55 14.77 10.24
N TYR A 183 25.87 13.76 11.04
CA TYR A 183 26.71 13.92 12.25
C TYR A 183 28.19 13.93 11.86
N THR A 184 28.80 15.12 11.84
CA THR A 184 30.22 15.30 11.45
C THR A 184 31.23 14.62 12.38
N THR A 185 30.82 14.25 13.59
CA THR A 185 31.65 13.55 14.58
C THR A 185 31.68 12.04 14.40
N TYR A 186 30.85 11.49 13.51
CA TYR A 186 30.72 10.06 13.25
C TYR A 186 31.06 9.77 11.79
N VAL A 187 31.91 8.77 11.56
CA VAL A 187 32.34 8.35 10.22
C VAL A 187 31.58 7.09 9.84
N SER A 188 30.78 7.15 8.77
CA SER A 188 29.93 6.02 8.36
C SER A 188 30.68 4.97 7.54
N VAL A 189 30.36 3.69 7.74
CA VAL A 189 30.82 2.60 6.86
C VAL A 189 30.31 2.80 5.42
N LEU A 190 29.11 3.33 5.25
CA LEU A 190 28.48 3.49 3.94
C LEU A 190 29.11 4.62 3.11
N GLU A 191 29.86 5.53 3.73
CA GLU A 191 30.67 6.53 3.02
C GLU A 191 31.87 5.89 2.29
N HIS A 192 32.33 4.74 2.78
CA HIS A 192 33.49 4.00 2.25
C HIS A 192 33.07 2.82 1.38
N ARG A 193 31.98 2.14 1.74
CA ARG A 193 31.45 0.96 1.04
C ARG A 193 29.93 1.02 0.96
N CYS A 194 29.40 1.35 -0.22
CA CYS A 194 27.95 1.44 -0.47
C CYS A 194 27.31 0.08 -0.85
N GLU A 195 27.84 -1.04 -0.35
CA GLU A 195 27.38 -2.39 -0.69
C GLU A 195 27.22 -3.27 0.55
N VAL A 196 26.21 -4.14 0.53
CA VAL A 196 25.95 -5.18 1.54
C VAL A 196 25.85 -6.52 0.82
N PHE A 197 26.74 -7.46 1.12
CA PHE A 197 26.86 -8.74 0.39
C PHE A 197 26.90 -8.57 -1.15
N LYS A 198 27.67 -7.57 -1.63
CA LYS A 198 27.81 -7.22 -3.06
C LYS A 198 26.53 -6.72 -3.73
N ASN A 199 25.51 -6.34 -2.95
CA ASN A 199 24.33 -5.64 -3.46
C ASN A 199 24.44 -4.17 -3.08
N VAL A 200 24.06 -3.29 -4.01
CA VAL A 200 23.93 -1.85 -3.72
C VAL A 200 22.92 -1.65 -2.60
N ILE A 201 23.22 -0.76 -1.66
CA ILE A 201 22.34 -0.45 -0.53
C ILE A 201 20.93 -0.05 -1.00
N LEU A 202 19.92 -0.52 -0.28
CA LEU A 202 18.53 -0.42 -0.70
C LEU A 202 18.07 1.03 -0.90
N THR A 203 18.48 1.94 -0.02
CA THR A 203 18.05 3.35 -0.09
C THR A 203 18.60 4.07 -1.32
N THR A 204 19.76 3.69 -1.84
CA THR A 204 20.28 4.21 -3.11
C THR A 204 19.50 3.66 -4.30
N THR A 205 19.04 2.41 -4.23
CA THR A 205 18.17 1.83 -5.27
C THR A 205 16.80 2.50 -5.27
N LEU A 206 16.13 2.54 -4.11
CA LEU A 206 14.77 3.10 -3.98
C LEU A 206 14.73 4.62 -4.14
N GLY A 207 15.82 5.33 -3.83
CA GLY A 207 15.90 6.78 -3.98
C GLY A 207 15.94 7.25 -5.43
N ARG A 208 16.16 6.35 -6.41
CA ARG A 208 16.09 6.70 -7.83
C ARG A 208 14.65 7.00 -8.24
N GLN A 209 14.51 7.85 -9.25
CA GLN A 209 13.22 8.25 -9.79
C GLN A 209 12.35 7.05 -10.14
N GLY A 210 11.16 6.98 -9.55
CA GLY A 210 10.18 5.93 -9.79
C GLY A 210 10.49 4.57 -9.16
N GLU A 211 11.70 4.30 -8.65
CA GLU A 211 12.10 2.99 -8.13
C GLU A 211 11.39 2.61 -6.83
N PHE A 212 11.14 3.60 -5.96
CA PHE A 212 10.32 3.37 -4.77
C PHE A 212 8.94 2.81 -5.14
N TRP A 213 8.23 3.46 -6.08
CA TRP A 213 6.92 3.00 -6.52
C TRP A 213 6.99 1.72 -7.36
N ASN A 214 8.06 1.50 -8.11
CA ASN A 214 8.31 0.20 -8.75
C ASN A 214 8.42 -0.92 -7.70
N SER A 215 9.10 -0.68 -6.57
CA SER A 215 9.19 -1.68 -5.48
C SER A 215 7.83 -1.98 -4.84
N VAL A 216 6.96 -0.97 -4.68
CA VAL A 216 5.57 -1.14 -4.21
C VAL A 216 4.78 -1.99 -5.18
N THR A 217 4.85 -1.68 -6.48
CA THR A 217 4.19 -2.44 -7.53
C THR A 217 4.72 -3.87 -7.61
N TRP A 218 6.04 -4.07 -7.53
CA TRP A 218 6.69 -5.37 -7.52
C TRP A 218 6.20 -6.24 -6.36
N ALA A 219 6.08 -5.67 -5.16
CA ALA A 219 5.55 -6.36 -3.99
C ALA A 219 4.08 -6.78 -4.20
N LEU A 220 3.24 -5.88 -4.73
CA LEU A 220 1.82 -6.16 -5.01
C LEU A 220 1.64 -7.25 -6.06
N VAL A 221 2.37 -7.18 -7.18
CA VAL A 221 2.33 -8.20 -8.25
C VAL A 221 2.79 -9.55 -7.72
N SER A 222 3.91 -9.58 -6.98
CA SER A 222 4.47 -10.81 -6.44
C SER A 222 3.56 -11.45 -5.37
N SER A 223 2.79 -10.64 -4.64
CA SER A 223 1.91 -11.12 -3.56
C SER A 223 0.67 -11.87 -4.00
N ILE A 224 0.32 -11.82 -5.29
CA ILE A 224 -0.75 -12.62 -5.88
C ILE A 224 -0.19 -13.66 -6.89
N SER A 225 1.13 -13.77 -6.99
CA SER A 225 1.79 -14.69 -7.91
C SER A 225 1.51 -16.15 -7.58
N GLU A 226 1.40 -16.99 -8.61
CA GLU A 226 1.36 -18.44 -8.44
C GLU A 226 2.71 -19.02 -8.03
N ASP A 227 3.82 -18.33 -8.33
CA ASP A 227 5.14 -18.73 -7.88
C ASP A 227 5.26 -18.56 -6.36
N THR A 228 5.35 -19.69 -5.65
CA THR A 228 5.47 -19.74 -4.20
C THR A 228 6.71 -19.01 -3.67
N HIS A 229 7.81 -18.98 -4.42
CA HIS A 229 9.02 -18.25 -4.03
C HIS A 229 8.78 -16.75 -4.10
N LEU A 230 8.21 -16.26 -5.21
CA LEU A 230 7.87 -14.84 -5.35
C LEU A 230 6.84 -14.37 -4.32
N PHE A 231 5.86 -15.22 -4.00
CA PHE A 231 4.88 -14.94 -2.94
C PHE A 231 5.52 -14.83 -1.55
N GLU A 232 6.43 -15.75 -1.17
CA GLU A 232 7.11 -15.64 0.13
C GLU A 232 8.05 -14.42 0.18
N ARG A 233 8.67 -14.07 -0.95
CA ARG A 233 9.46 -12.83 -1.09
C ARG A 233 8.60 -11.58 -0.96
N SER A 234 7.40 -11.57 -1.52
CA SER A 234 6.50 -10.43 -1.43
C SER A 234 6.10 -10.15 0.02
N LYS A 235 5.93 -11.18 0.87
CA LYS A 235 5.63 -10.98 2.30
C LYS A 235 6.70 -10.15 3.00
N GLN A 236 7.97 -10.42 2.71
CA GLN A 236 9.09 -9.63 3.27
C GLN A 236 9.05 -8.19 2.77
N TRP A 237 8.81 -7.99 1.47
CA TRP A 237 8.67 -6.66 0.87
C TRP A 237 7.48 -5.88 1.43
N THR A 238 6.30 -6.47 1.50
CA THR A 238 5.10 -5.84 2.05
C THR A 238 5.30 -5.40 3.50
N GLN A 239 5.97 -6.23 4.31
CA GLN A 239 6.31 -5.88 5.69
C GLN A 239 7.34 -4.74 5.77
N LEU A 240 8.39 -4.77 4.94
CA LEU A 240 9.39 -3.70 4.89
C LEU A 240 8.78 -2.38 4.41
N LEU A 241 8.01 -2.40 3.33
CA LEU A 241 7.34 -1.22 2.78
C LEU A 241 6.32 -0.66 3.77
N SER A 242 5.56 -1.52 4.44
CA SER A 242 4.68 -1.12 5.55
C SER A 242 5.44 -0.34 6.60
N LEU A 243 6.61 -0.85 7.04
CA LEU A 243 7.48 -0.15 7.99
C LEU A 243 7.97 1.18 7.45
N ILE A 244 8.38 1.26 6.18
CA ILE A 244 8.80 2.53 5.56
C ILE A 244 7.65 3.54 5.57
N PHE A 245 6.43 3.12 5.23
CA PHE A 245 5.25 3.97 5.29
C PHE A 245 4.92 4.42 6.73
N ASP A 246 5.07 3.57 7.75
CA ASP A 246 4.95 3.95 9.16
C ASP A 246 5.93 5.08 9.51
N LEU A 247 7.18 4.99 9.03
CA LEU A 247 8.18 6.03 9.26
C LEU A 247 7.85 7.34 8.54
N PHE A 248 7.34 7.27 7.32
CA PHE A 248 6.89 8.45 6.58
C PHE A 248 5.72 9.17 7.27
N GLU A 249 4.76 8.41 7.81
CA GLU A 249 3.65 8.93 8.62
C GLU A 249 4.19 9.64 9.87
N LEU A 250 5.09 8.99 10.61
CA LEU A 250 5.76 9.60 11.78
C LEU A 250 6.53 10.87 11.44
N GLN A 251 7.23 10.90 10.30
CA GLN A 251 7.97 12.08 9.84
C GLN A 251 7.02 13.22 9.44
N ASN A 252 5.92 12.89 8.76
CA ASN A 252 4.89 13.84 8.40
C ASN A 252 4.25 14.48 9.64
N ASP A 253 3.89 13.68 10.64
CA ASP A 253 3.35 14.17 11.91
C ASP A 253 4.33 15.07 12.67
N TYR A 254 5.63 14.73 12.64
CA TYR A 254 6.67 15.56 13.23
C TYR A 254 6.73 16.95 12.56
N TYR A 255 6.71 17.01 11.23
CA TYR A 255 6.70 18.27 10.49
C TYR A 255 5.40 19.05 10.69
N TYR A 256 4.25 18.37 10.77
CA TYR A 256 2.98 19.00 11.07
C TYR A 256 3.03 19.72 12.42
N LYS A 257 3.45 19.02 13.48
CA LYS A 257 3.60 19.59 14.83
C LYS A 257 4.58 20.77 14.85
N LEU A 258 5.72 20.67 14.17
CA LEU A 258 6.75 21.72 14.14
C LEU A 258 6.29 22.98 13.38
N ASN A 259 5.48 22.81 12.33
CA ASN A 259 5.06 23.88 11.43
C ASN A 259 3.67 24.45 11.73
N SER A 260 3.01 24.01 12.82
CA SER A 260 1.70 24.52 13.27
C SER A 260 1.62 26.05 13.39
N ASN A 261 2.78 26.73 13.52
CA ASN A 261 2.90 28.19 13.65
C ASN A 261 3.52 28.89 12.40
N SER A 262 3.85 28.14 11.35
CA SER A 262 4.47 28.66 10.12
C SER A 262 3.49 28.64 8.94
N GLY A 263 3.57 29.61 8.03
CA GLY A 263 2.62 29.78 6.93
C GLY A 263 2.46 28.54 6.01
N THR A 264 1.28 28.42 5.41
CA THR A 264 0.80 27.29 4.57
C THR A 264 1.72 26.89 3.41
N SER A 265 2.49 27.84 2.85
CA SER A 265 3.42 27.62 1.73
C SER A 265 4.65 26.77 2.09
N GLU A 266 5.11 26.80 3.35
CA GLU A 266 6.26 25.97 3.76
C GLU A 266 5.86 24.52 4.05
N PHE A 267 4.64 24.28 4.52
CA PHE A 267 4.13 22.95 4.85
C PHE A 267 4.04 22.04 3.61
N THR A 268 3.47 22.54 2.52
CA THR A 268 3.34 21.79 1.25
C THR A 268 4.69 21.47 0.60
N LYS A 269 5.72 22.26 0.88
CA LYS A 269 7.09 21.98 0.43
C LYS A 269 7.83 20.97 1.32
N LYS A 270 7.44 20.84 2.59
CA LYS A 270 8.14 20.05 3.60
C LYS A 270 7.47 18.73 3.98
N SER A 271 6.21 18.49 3.61
CA SER A 271 5.52 17.22 3.91
C SER A 271 6.22 16.03 3.20
N PRO A 272 6.80 15.08 3.94
CA PRO A 272 7.49 13.93 3.35
C PRO A 272 6.53 12.98 2.62
N LEU A 273 5.33 12.77 3.16
CA LEU A 273 4.30 11.95 2.53
C LEU A 273 3.81 12.58 1.22
N LEU A 274 3.57 13.90 1.18
CA LEU A 274 3.18 14.58 -0.05
C LEU A 274 4.26 14.50 -1.12
N ARG A 275 5.54 14.66 -0.74
CA ARG A 275 6.66 14.47 -1.65
C ARG A 275 6.73 13.03 -2.19
N LEU A 276 6.50 12.05 -1.34
CA LEU A 276 6.48 10.64 -1.73
C LEU A 276 5.37 10.33 -2.74
N PHE A 277 4.15 10.80 -2.53
CA PHE A 277 3.07 10.57 -3.50
C PHE A 277 3.28 11.37 -4.78
N ARG A 278 3.82 12.59 -4.72
CA ARG A 278 4.20 13.36 -5.91
C ARG A 278 5.31 12.71 -6.73
N SER A 279 6.13 11.83 -6.15
CA SER A 279 7.15 11.08 -6.89
C SER A 279 6.59 9.99 -7.80
N LEU A 280 5.25 9.78 -7.81
CA LEU A 280 4.58 8.97 -8.83
C LEU A 280 4.78 9.51 -10.26
N ASP A 281 5.24 10.75 -10.40
CA ASP A 281 5.75 11.38 -11.64
C ASP A 281 4.86 11.15 -12.87
N THR A 282 3.59 11.53 -12.72
CA THR A 282 2.62 11.59 -13.82
C THR A 282 1.88 12.93 -13.78
N TYR A 283 1.46 13.40 -14.96
CA TYR A 283 0.52 14.52 -15.11
C TYR A 283 -0.81 14.30 -14.36
N ASP A 284 -1.13 13.05 -14.01
CA ASP A 284 -2.30 12.65 -13.24
C ASP A 284 -1.89 11.65 -12.14
N ILE A 285 -1.75 12.17 -10.92
CA ILE A 285 -1.37 11.41 -9.73
C ILE A 285 -2.42 10.38 -9.31
N TYR A 286 -3.71 10.68 -9.52
CA TYR A 286 -4.81 9.80 -9.11
C TYR A 286 -4.82 8.56 -9.98
N THR A 287 -4.73 8.73 -11.29
CA THR A 287 -4.66 7.62 -12.23
C THR A 287 -3.43 6.75 -11.98
N ALA A 288 -2.26 7.35 -11.75
CA ALA A 288 -1.05 6.57 -11.47
C ALA A 288 -1.12 5.79 -10.16
N PHE A 289 -1.71 6.40 -9.12
CA PHE A 289 -1.92 5.70 -7.86
C PHE A 289 -2.95 4.57 -8.00
N CYS A 290 -4.03 4.77 -8.77
CA CYS A 290 -4.99 3.71 -9.08
C CYS A 290 -4.35 2.55 -9.86
N ASP A 291 -3.50 2.85 -10.84
CA ASP A 291 -2.77 1.83 -11.62
C ASP A 291 -1.89 0.94 -10.71
N ILE A 292 -1.25 1.52 -9.69
CA ILE A 292 -0.48 0.76 -8.68
C ILE A 292 -1.41 0.02 -7.72
N LEU A 293 -2.42 0.70 -7.18
CA LEU A 293 -3.34 0.15 -6.19
C LEU A 293 -4.07 -1.08 -6.75
N LEU A 294 -4.47 -1.04 -8.02
CA LEU A 294 -5.24 -2.09 -8.68
C LEU A 294 -4.36 -3.00 -9.55
N VAL A 295 -3.04 -2.94 -9.41
CA VAL A 295 -2.13 -3.79 -10.18
C VAL A 295 -2.43 -5.27 -9.94
N GLY A 296 -2.51 -6.03 -11.04
CA GLY A 296 -2.84 -7.45 -11.04
C GLY A 296 -4.32 -7.77 -10.81
N LEU A 297 -5.19 -6.75 -10.73
CA LEU A 297 -6.63 -6.94 -10.85
C LEU A 297 -7.05 -6.93 -12.32
N GLU A 298 -8.05 -7.74 -12.66
CA GLU A 298 -8.56 -7.85 -14.03
C GLU A 298 -9.61 -6.75 -14.30
N TYR A 299 -9.26 -5.74 -15.11
CA TYR A 299 -10.19 -4.69 -15.56
C TYR A 299 -9.94 -4.23 -17.01
N SER A 300 -11.02 -3.83 -17.69
CA SER A 300 -11.10 -3.64 -19.15
C SER A 300 -10.23 -2.53 -19.75
N ASN A 301 -9.60 -1.69 -18.91
CA ASN A 301 -8.78 -0.54 -19.29
C ASN A 301 -7.40 -0.50 -18.61
N ALA A 302 -6.92 -1.63 -18.12
CA ALA A 302 -5.58 -1.72 -17.55
C ALA A 302 -4.52 -1.41 -18.62
N GLY A 303 -3.74 -0.34 -18.41
CA GLY A 303 -2.55 -0.08 -19.22
C GLY A 303 -1.50 -1.17 -19.03
N SER A 304 -0.54 -1.28 -19.97
CA SER A 304 0.66 -2.09 -19.73
C SER A 304 1.53 -1.39 -18.70
N LEU A 305 1.61 -1.95 -17.49
CA LEU A 305 2.53 -1.49 -16.46
C LEU A 305 3.78 -2.37 -16.51
N ASN A 306 4.92 -1.73 -16.73
CA ASN A 306 6.21 -2.40 -16.70
C ASN A 306 6.71 -2.43 -15.26
N VAL A 307 7.04 -3.62 -14.77
CA VAL A 307 7.48 -3.85 -13.40
C VAL A 307 8.73 -4.70 -13.45
N HIS A 308 9.71 -4.39 -12.62
CA HIS A 308 10.90 -5.21 -12.51
C HIS A 308 11.26 -5.46 -11.04
N ALA A 309 11.95 -6.56 -10.79
CA ALA A 309 12.51 -6.82 -9.47
C ALA A 309 13.50 -5.72 -9.08
N VAL A 310 13.55 -5.40 -7.77
CA VAL A 310 14.46 -4.39 -7.23
C VAL A 310 15.91 -4.85 -7.35
N TYR A 311 16.19 -6.11 -7.03
CA TYR A 311 17.44 -6.78 -7.39
C TYR A 311 17.20 -7.88 -8.41
N ALA A 312 18.02 -7.92 -9.47
CA ALA A 312 17.90 -8.88 -10.58
C ALA A 312 17.85 -10.35 -10.14
N LYS A 313 18.51 -10.67 -9.03
CA LYS A 313 18.59 -12.04 -8.48
C LYS A 313 17.32 -12.49 -7.75
N GLU A 314 16.36 -11.58 -7.48
CA GLU A 314 15.09 -11.94 -6.82
C GLU A 314 14.17 -12.78 -7.70
N LEU A 315 14.32 -12.68 -9.03
CA LEU A 315 13.59 -13.52 -9.99
C LEU A 315 14.10 -14.97 -10.01
N LYS A 316 15.26 -15.24 -9.39
CA LYS A 316 15.88 -16.57 -9.40
C LYS A 316 15.53 -17.32 -8.12
N THR A 317 14.77 -18.40 -8.26
CA THR A 317 14.53 -19.35 -7.18
C THR A 317 15.84 -20.06 -6.82
N PRO A 318 16.32 -19.98 -5.57
CA PRO A 318 17.55 -20.66 -5.19
C PRO A 318 17.34 -22.18 -5.19
N SER A 319 18.38 -22.94 -5.52
CA SER A 319 18.32 -24.42 -5.60
C SER A 319 17.97 -25.09 -4.27
N THR A 320 18.15 -24.37 -3.15
CA THR A 320 17.85 -24.82 -1.79
C THR A 320 16.45 -24.42 -1.31
N TYR A 321 15.65 -23.72 -2.13
CA TYR A 321 14.29 -23.35 -1.77
C TYR A 321 13.39 -24.57 -1.70
N VAL A 322 12.74 -24.75 -0.56
CA VAL A 322 11.69 -25.75 -0.36
C VAL A 322 10.41 -25.00 -0.05
N SER A 323 9.38 -25.20 -0.87
CA SER A 323 8.05 -24.61 -0.63
C SER A 323 7.50 -25.17 0.69
N ARG A 324 7.28 -24.29 1.68
CA ARG A 324 6.87 -24.72 3.03
C ARG A 324 5.35 -24.78 3.21
N THR A 325 4.58 -24.09 2.36
CA THR A 325 3.11 -24.04 2.40
C THR A 325 2.55 -23.53 1.06
N GLY A 326 1.58 -24.24 0.48
CA GLY A 326 0.78 -23.73 -0.64
C GLY A 326 -0.33 -22.82 -0.12
N ALA A 327 -0.10 -21.51 -0.09
CA ALA A 327 -1.18 -20.56 0.21
C ALA A 327 -2.23 -20.62 -0.91
N SER A 328 -3.51 -20.71 -0.52
CA SER A 328 -4.62 -20.66 -1.49
C SER A 328 -4.70 -19.26 -2.11
N GLN A 329 -5.18 -19.19 -3.37
CA GLN A 329 -5.38 -17.91 -4.05
C GLN A 329 -6.19 -16.89 -3.23
N PRO A 330 -7.32 -17.26 -2.60
CA PRO A 330 -8.06 -16.34 -1.75
C PRO A 330 -7.23 -15.74 -0.60
N LEU A 331 -6.36 -16.53 0.03
CA LEU A 331 -5.50 -16.04 1.11
C LEU A 331 -4.47 -15.02 0.59
N LYS A 332 -3.84 -15.31 -0.55
CA LYS A 332 -2.90 -14.38 -1.20
C LYS A 332 -3.56 -13.03 -1.47
N PHE A 333 -4.78 -13.05 -2.00
CA PHE A 333 -5.56 -11.83 -2.23
C PHE A 333 -5.90 -11.08 -0.94
N ILE A 334 -6.30 -11.77 0.14
CA ILE A 334 -6.59 -11.12 1.43
C ILE A 334 -5.36 -10.39 1.98
N GLU A 335 -4.20 -11.06 2.00
CA GLU A 335 -2.94 -10.46 2.46
C GLU A 335 -2.55 -9.26 1.59
N SER A 336 -2.71 -9.39 0.27
CA SER A 336 -2.41 -8.36 -0.70
C SER A 336 -3.36 -7.15 -0.58
N MET A 337 -4.65 -7.38 -0.32
CA MET A 337 -5.65 -6.32 -0.10
C MET A 337 -5.40 -5.55 1.19
N ALA A 338 -4.96 -6.19 2.26
CA ALA A 338 -4.61 -5.49 3.50
C ALA A 338 -3.54 -4.41 3.28
N PHE A 339 -2.54 -4.70 2.44
CA PHE A 339 -1.52 -3.70 2.08
C PHE A 339 -2.08 -2.60 1.17
N ARG A 340 -2.93 -2.94 0.19
CA ARG A 340 -3.62 -1.93 -0.65
C ARG A 340 -4.50 -0.99 0.19
N HIS A 341 -5.27 -1.52 1.13
CA HIS A 341 -6.09 -0.75 2.06
C HIS A 341 -5.25 0.18 2.92
N ARG A 342 -4.07 -0.27 3.36
CA ARG A 342 -3.11 0.59 4.06
C ARG A 342 -2.65 1.76 3.19
N LEU A 343 -2.27 1.53 1.93
CA LEU A 343 -1.87 2.59 0.99
C LEU A 343 -3.02 3.58 0.74
N LEU A 344 -4.22 3.05 0.52
CA LEU A 344 -5.43 3.82 0.32
C LEU A 344 -5.68 4.77 1.51
N ARG A 345 -5.66 4.23 2.74
CA ARG A 345 -5.83 5.02 3.96
C ARG A 345 -4.77 6.12 4.11
N LEU A 346 -3.52 5.82 3.81
CA LEU A 346 -2.43 6.80 3.88
C LEU A 346 -2.64 7.95 2.89
N PHE A 347 -3.06 7.64 1.66
CA PHE A 347 -3.31 8.65 0.63
C PHE A 347 -4.49 9.56 0.97
N THR A 348 -5.59 8.99 1.47
CA THR A 348 -6.79 9.77 1.83
C THR A 348 -6.57 10.55 3.12
N ALA A 349 -5.91 9.97 4.13
CA ALA A 349 -5.53 10.69 5.35
C ALA A 349 -4.62 11.88 5.04
N LEU A 350 -3.66 11.72 4.13
CA LEU A 350 -2.84 12.83 3.65
C LEU A 350 -3.72 13.91 3.01
N SER A 351 -4.58 13.54 2.06
CA SER A 351 -5.48 14.48 1.35
C SER A 351 -6.36 15.29 2.31
N ARG A 352 -6.88 14.65 3.37
CA ARG A 352 -7.69 15.30 4.42
C ARG A 352 -6.88 16.24 5.32
N SER A 353 -5.62 15.89 5.59
CA SER A 353 -4.74 16.67 6.47
C SER A 353 -4.18 17.95 5.82
N LEU A 354 -4.33 18.10 4.49
CA LEU A 354 -3.85 19.27 3.76
C LEU A 354 -4.71 20.52 4.11
N PRO A 355 -4.08 21.69 4.32
CA PRO A 355 -4.80 22.95 4.47
C PRO A 355 -5.72 23.22 3.27
N GLU A 356 -6.88 23.86 3.49
CA GLU A 356 -7.88 24.17 2.44
C GLU A 356 -7.27 24.79 1.18
N GLN A 357 -6.35 25.76 1.36
CA GLN A 357 -5.64 26.45 0.28
C GLN A 357 -4.69 25.56 -0.54
N SER A 358 -4.44 24.33 -0.08
CA SER A 358 -3.55 23.33 -0.69
C SER A 358 -4.32 22.12 -1.23
N LYS A 359 -5.66 22.10 -1.12
CA LYS A 359 -6.50 21.02 -1.67
C LYS A 359 -6.53 20.98 -3.20
N ASP A 360 -6.12 22.06 -3.86
CA ASP A 360 -5.87 22.08 -5.31
C ASP A 360 -4.77 21.08 -5.73
N ILE A 361 -3.91 20.66 -4.79
CA ILE A 361 -2.83 19.70 -5.03
C ILE A 361 -3.34 18.26 -4.99
N LEU A 362 -4.16 17.93 -4.01
CA LEU A 362 -4.75 16.61 -3.79
C LEU A 362 -6.16 16.77 -3.21
N SER A 363 -7.13 16.26 -3.96
CA SER A 363 -8.55 16.25 -3.64
C SER A 363 -9.00 14.81 -3.46
N GLU A 364 -9.51 14.52 -2.27
CA GLU A 364 -10.08 13.20 -1.96
C GLU A 364 -11.28 12.89 -2.87
N ALA A 365 -12.13 13.88 -3.15
CA ALA A 365 -13.31 13.68 -3.99
C ALA A 365 -12.92 13.28 -5.43
N GLU A 366 -11.92 13.95 -6.01
CA GLU A 366 -11.46 13.64 -7.37
C GLU A 366 -10.75 12.28 -7.42
N PHE A 367 -10.01 11.94 -6.35
CA PHE A 367 -9.43 10.61 -6.20
C PHE A 367 -10.50 9.52 -6.12
N ILE A 368 -11.51 9.67 -5.25
CA ILE A 368 -12.62 8.71 -5.10
C ILE A 368 -13.33 8.52 -6.44
N LYS A 369 -13.62 9.61 -7.16
CA LYS A 369 -14.21 9.57 -8.49
C LYS A 369 -13.35 8.79 -9.48
N THR A 370 -12.05 9.05 -9.49
CA THR A 370 -11.10 8.35 -10.36
C THR A 370 -11.05 6.86 -10.03
N LEU A 371 -10.86 6.50 -8.76
CA LEU A 371 -10.82 5.12 -8.30
C LEU A 371 -12.12 4.37 -8.64
N SER A 372 -13.26 5.02 -8.46
CA SER A 372 -14.58 4.44 -8.74
C SER A 372 -14.76 4.06 -10.21
N ARG A 373 -14.24 4.88 -11.14
CA ARG A 373 -14.23 4.55 -12.58
C ARG A 373 -13.37 3.34 -12.91
N PHE A 374 -12.29 3.10 -12.15
CA PHE A 374 -11.48 1.90 -12.33
C PHE A 374 -12.19 0.68 -11.75
N LEU A 375 -12.75 0.80 -10.55
CA LEU A 375 -13.47 -0.29 -9.87
C LEU A 375 -14.73 -0.72 -10.64
N SER A 376 -15.48 0.22 -11.22
CA SER A 376 -16.67 -0.07 -12.04
C SER A 376 -16.36 -0.92 -13.28
N ARG A 377 -15.09 -0.91 -13.71
CA ARG A 377 -14.59 -1.66 -14.88
C ARG A 377 -13.94 -2.99 -14.54
N THR A 378 -13.97 -3.39 -13.26
CA THR A 378 -13.43 -4.68 -12.80
C THR A 378 -14.24 -5.83 -13.39
N GLU A 379 -13.56 -6.75 -14.06
CA GLU A 379 -14.15 -7.93 -14.70
C GLU A 379 -14.24 -9.08 -13.70
N ASN A 380 -13.30 -9.17 -12.76
CA ASN A 380 -13.29 -10.20 -11.73
C ASN A 380 -14.04 -9.76 -10.46
N LEU A 381 -15.29 -10.19 -10.33
CA LEU A 381 -16.15 -9.83 -9.20
C LEU A 381 -15.66 -10.39 -7.86
N THR A 382 -14.89 -11.48 -7.86
CA THR A 382 -14.26 -12.01 -6.63
C THR A 382 -13.20 -11.06 -6.11
N GLN A 383 -12.37 -10.51 -7.01
CA GLN A 383 -11.38 -9.51 -6.66
C GLN A 383 -12.03 -8.20 -6.19
N LEU A 384 -13.15 -7.78 -6.81
CA LEU A 384 -13.91 -6.62 -6.38
C LEU A 384 -14.49 -6.81 -4.96
N LYS A 385 -15.07 -7.99 -4.68
CA LYS A 385 -15.54 -8.34 -3.33
C LYS A 385 -14.40 -8.28 -2.31
N GLN A 386 -13.22 -8.80 -2.65
CA GLN A 386 -12.04 -8.75 -1.79
C GLN A 386 -11.53 -7.32 -1.58
N PHE A 387 -11.61 -6.45 -2.58
CA PHE A 387 -11.28 -5.03 -2.45
C PHE A 387 -12.18 -4.33 -1.43
N PHE A 388 -13.48 -4.61 -1.42
CA PHE A 388 -14.39 -4.02 -0.43
C PHE A 388 -14.43 -4.77 0.91
N CYS A 389 -13.83 -5.96 0.99
CA CYS A 389 -13.80 -6.77 2.19
C CYS A 389 -12.72 -6.27 3.16
N VAL A 390 -13.03 -5.24 3.93
CA VAL A 390 -12.16 -4.74 5.00
C VAL A 390 -12.34 -5.58 6.27
N ALA A 391 -11.24 -5.91 6.95
CA ALA A 391 -11.22 -6.62 8.23
C ALA A 391 -11.78 -5.76 9.37
N GLU A 392 -11.35 -4.50 9.45
CA GLU A 392 -11.80 -3.53 10.45
C GLU A 392 -12.63 -2.42 9.78
N LEU A 393 -13.92 -2.32 10.12
CA LEU A 393 -14.82 -1.35 9.49
C LEU A 393 -14.57 0.09 9.98
N ALA A 394 -14.29 0.27 11.27
CA ALA A 394 -14.22 1.61 11.87
C ALA A 394 -13.22 2.56 11.19
N PRO A 395 -11.97 2.15 10.87
CA PRO A 395 -11.01 3.03 10.20
C PRO A 395 -11.40 3.43 8.77
N PHE A 396 -12.38 2.75 8.18
CA PHE A 396 -12.82 2.92 6.80
C PHE A 396 -14.24 3.50 6.69
N LEU A 397 -14.89 3.80 7.82
CA LEU A 397 -16.27 4.30 7.87
C LEU A 397 -16.47 5.55 7.01
N GLU A 398 -15.52 6.48 7.05
CA GLU A 398 -15.58 7.75 6.31
C GLU A 398 -15.10 7.63 4.86
N LEU A 399 -14.74 6.44 4.37
CA LEU A 399 -14.09 6.29 3.07
C LEU A 399 -14.75 5.20 2.21
N MET A 400 -14.81 3.97 2.72
CA MET A 400 -15.23 2.82 1.91
C MET A 400 -16.68 2.91 1.43
N PRO A 401 -17.65 3.43 2.23
CA PRO A 401 -19.01 3.70 1.74
C PRO A 401 -19.02 4.70 0.58
N HIS A 402 -18.24 5.78 0.66
CA HIS A 402 -18.16 6.78 -0.41
C HIS A 402 -17.58 6.19 -1.70
N ILE A 403 -16.54 5.35 -1.61
CA ILE A 403 -15.99 4.63 -2.77
C ILE A 403 -17.04 3.68 -3.36
N ALA A 404 -17.76 2.93 -2.52
CA ALA A 404 -18.81 2.02 -2.96
C ALA A 404 -19.96 2.76 -3.66
N GLN A 405 -20.45 3.87 -3.10
CA GLN A 405 -21.50 4.69 -3.72
C GLN A 405 -21.03 5.32 -5.04
N ALA A 406 -19.83 5.88 -5.08
CA ALA A 406 -19.29 6.46 -6.30
C ALA A 406 -19.08 5.39 -7.38
N THR A 407 -18.62 4.19 -7.00
CA THR A 407 -18.51 3.04 -7.92
C THR A 407 -19.87 2.60 -8.41
N LEU A 408 -20.87 2.53 -7.53
CA LEU A 408 -22.25 2.20 -7.88
C LEU A 408 -22.83 3.19 -8.88
N ASN A 409 -22.66 4.49 -8.64
CA ASN A 409 -23.11 5.54 -9.55
C ASN A 409 -22.42 5.46 -10.91
N GLU A 410 -21.13 5.15 -10.96
CA GLU A 410 -20.43 4.90 -12.23
C GLU A 410 -20.96 3.64 -12.96
N CYS A 411 -21.37 2.60 -12.22
CA CYS A 411 -22.00 1.41 -12.83
C CYS A 411 -23.40 1.71 -13.37
N LEU A 412 -24.17 2.57 -12.70
CA LEU A 412 -25.52 2.95 -13.14
C LEU A 412 -25.54 3.73 -14.46
N LEU A 413 -24.44 4.42 -14.78
CA LEU A 413 -24.27 5.06 -16.09
C LEU A 413 -24.26 4.04 -17.25
N ASP A 414 -23.81 2.80 -17.01
CA ASP A 414 -23.84 1.73 -18.01
C ASP A 414 -25.28 1.26 -18.32
N PHE A 415 -26.24 1.60 -17.46
CA PHE A 415 -27.68 1.33 -17.63
C PHE A 415 -28.45 2.57 -18.12
N GLU A 416 -27.75 3.57 -18.66
CA GLU A 416 -28.31 4.88 -19.08
C GLU A 416 -29.07 5.62 -17.96
N SER A 417 -28.85 5.22 -16.70
CA SER A 417 -29.49 5.85 -15.56
C SER A 417 -28.76 7.13 -15.20
N HIS A 418 -29.45 8.27 -15.32
CA HIS A 418 -28.95 9.54 -14.82
C HIS A 418 -29.23 9.75 -13.33
N LYS A 419 -29.86 8.77 -12.65
CA LYS A 419 -30.16 8.85 -11.21
C LYS A 419 -28.86 8.65 -10.41
N GLN A 420 -28.42 9.69 -9.73
CA GLN A 420 -27.34 9.59 -8.75
C GLN A 420 -27.90 9.16 -7.40
N LEU A 421 -27.31 8.13 -6.80
CA LEU A 421 -27.63 7.69 -5.46
C LEU A 421 -26.76 8.43 -4.43
N SER A 422 -27.38 8.84 -3.32
CA SER A 422 -26.78 9.57 -2.20
C SER A 422 -27.00 8.88 -0.85
N LEU A 423 -27.08 7.54 -0.83
CA LEU A 423 -27.32 6.72 0.35
C LEU A 423 -26.31 6.95 1.49
N VAL A 424 -25.07 7.29 1.16
CA VAL A 424 -23.98 7.51 2.13
C VAL A 424 -24.24 8.74 3.00
N ASP A 425 -24.89 9.77 2.45
CA ASP A 425 -25.21 11.01 3.16
C ASP A 425 -26.25 10.77 4.28
N VAL A 426 -26.97 9.65 4.19
CA VAL A 426 -28.06 9.26 5.10
C VAL A 426 -27.68 8.05 5.97
N LEU A 427 -26.41 7.61 5.96
CA LEU A 427 -25.95 6.49 6.80
C LEU A 427 -26.27 6.66 8.29
N GLY A 428 -26.33 7.90 8.78
CA GLY A 428 -26.64 8.21 10.17
C GLY A 428 -28.14 8.13 10.53
N GLY A 429 -29.05 7.99 9.57
CA GLY A 429 -30.50 7.99 9.80
C GLY A 429 -31.18 6.69 9.41
N ASP A 430 -31.78 6.00 10.38
CA ASP A 430 -32.45 4.70 10.16
C ASP A 430 -33.65 4.79 9.19
N ASP A 431 -34.65 5.61 9.54
CA ASP A 431 -35.91 5.66 8.78
C ASP A 431 -35.74 6.36 7.42
N THR A 432 -34.80 7.29 7.32
CA THR A 432 -34.46 7.97 6.07
C THR A 432 -33.73 7.04 5.12
N MET A 433 -32.75 6.25 5.60
CA MET A 433 -32.07 5.24 4.79
C MET A 433 -33.05 4.17 4.29
N ILE A 434 -33.97 3.71 5.15
CA ILE A 434 -35.00 2.74 4.77
C ILE A 434 -35.89 3.29 3.64
N LYS A 435 -36.35 4.53 3.76
CA LYS A 435 -37.18 5.18 2.72
C LYS A 435 -36.43 5.34 1.40
N GLU A 436 -35.18 5.78 1.43
CA GLU A 436 -34.37 5.89 0.22
C GLU A 436 -34.15 4.53 -0.44
N LEU A 437 -33.85 3.48 0.33
CA LEU A 437 -33.73 2.13 -0.21
C LEU A 437 -35.03 1.61 -0.82
N ILE A 438 -36.18 1.85 -0.17
CA ILE A 438 -37.50 1.51 -0.73
C ILE A 438 -37.70 2.23 -2.07
N GLU A 439 -37.34 3.51 -2.17
CA GLU A 439 -37.43 4.27 -3.41
C GLU A 439 -36.51 3.69 -4.50
N VAL A 440 -35.26 3.38 -4.15
CA VAL A 440 -34.28 2.77 -5.07
C VAL A 440 -34.83 1.47 -5.66
N PHE A 441 -35.32 0.55 -4.84
CA PHE A 441 -35.89 -0.71 -5.31
C PHE A 441 -37.24 -0.54 -6.01
N GLY A 442 -38.03 0.45 -5.61
CA GLY A 442 -39.30 0.79 -6.26
C GLY A 442 -39.12 1.21 -7.72
N THR A 443 -38.00 1.88 -8.02
CA THR A 443 -37.62 2.31 -9.38
C THR A 443 -36.87 1.25 -10.21
N GLU A 444 -36.85 -0.01 -9.78
CA GLU A 444 -36.12 -1.13 -10.41
C GLU A 444 -34.60 -0.96 -10.36
N PHE A 445 -33.96 -1.63 -9.39
CA PHE A 445 -32.53 -1.46 -9.13
C PHE A 445 -31.74 -2.77 -9.36
N PRO A 446 -30.65 -2.73 -10.16
CA PRO A 446 -30.39 -1.72 -11.19
C PRO A 446 -31.49 -1.77 -12.28
N PRO A 447 -31.62 -0.73 -13.11
CA PRO A 447 -32.60 -0.71 -14.20
C PRO A 447 -32.40 -1.92 -15.11
N LEU A 448 -33.50 -2.58 -15.48
CA LEU A 448 -33.49 -3.73 -16.37
C LEU A 448 -33.83 -3.25 -17.77
N ASP A 449 -32.90 -3.41 -18.70
CA ASP A 449 -33.07 -3.01 -20.09
C ASP A 449 -33.53 -4.22 -20.93
N GLU A 450 -34.80 -4.21 -21.32
CA GLU A 450 -35.40 -5.25 -22.16
C GLU A 450 -34.91 -5.20 -23.61
N GLU A 451 -34.34 -4.08 -24.04
CA GLU A 451 -33.77 -3.85 -25.37
C GLU A 451 -32.25 -4.05 -25.40
N TYR A 452 -31.66 -4.64 -24.35
CA TYR A 452 -30.22 -4.82 -24.25
C TYR A 452 -29.66 -5.77 -25.32
N ASP A 453 -28.99 -5.17 -26.32
CA ASP A 453 -28.36 -5.87 -27.46
C ASP A 453 -26.90 -6.34 -27.18
N GLY A 454 -26.38 -6.11 -25.97
CA GLY A 454 -25.01 -6.45 -25.60
C GLY A 454 -24.80 -7.92 -25.22
N ARG A 455 -23.60 -8.24 -24.70
CA ARG A 455 -23.30 -9.59 -24.19
C ARG A 455 -24.01 -9.83 -22.86
N ARG A 456 -24.83 -10.87 -22.78
CA ARG A 456 -25.58 -11.27 -21.57
C ARG A 456 -24.70 -11.42 -20.32
N GLU A 457 -23.48 -11.95 -20.46
CA GLU A 457 -22.56 -12.12 -19.33
C GLU A 457 -22.12 -10.75 -18.77
N THR A 458 -21.89 -9.77 -19.65
CA THR A 458 -21.52 -8.42 -19.27
C THR A 458 -22.64 -7.74 -18.50
N PHE A 459 -23.88 -7.89 -18.94
CA PHE A 459 -25.06 -7.34 -18.25
C PHE A 459 -25.22 -7.97 -16.86
N SER A 460 -25.17 -9.30 -16.77
CA SER A 460 -25.26 -10.02 -15.49
C SER A 460 -24.15 -9.60 -14.52
N MET A 461 -22.91 -9.43 -15.01
CA MET A 461 -21.79 -8.94 -14.19
C MET A 461 -22.02 -7.51 -13.71
N SER A 462 -22.60 -6.63 -14.53
CA SER A 462 -22.91 -5.26 -14.12
C SER A 462 -24.00 -5.23 -13.03
N ILE A 463 -25.00 -6.11 -13.09
CA ILE A 463 -25.97 -6.25 -12.00
C ILE A 463 -25.28 -6.68 -10.70
N GLU A 464 -24.47 -7.74 -10.75
CA GLU A 464 -23.77 -8.23 -9.55
C GLU A 464 -22.78 -7.18 -9.01
N ARG A 465 -22.17 -6.36 -9.88
CA ARG A 465 -21.31 -5.24 -9.47
C ARG A 465 -22.07 -4.18 -8.68
N CYS A 466 -23.26 -3.80 -9.15
CA CYS A 466 -24.16 -2.90 -8.43
C CYS A 466 -24.53 -3.48 -7.04
N ASP A 467 -24.87 -4.77 -7.00
CA ASP A 467 -25.22 -5.46 -5.75
C ASP A 467 -24.05 -5.49 -4.77
N ILE A 468 -22.82 -5.78 -5.22
CA ILE A 468 -21.61 -5.73 -4.38
C ILE A 468 -21.47 -4.34 -3.74
N CYS A 469 -21.58 -3.28 -4.53
CA CYS A 469 -21.41 -1.91 -4.03
C CYS A 469 -22.52 -1.54 -3.03
N LEU A 470 -23.77 -1.90 -3.32
CA LEU A 470 -24.88 -1.68 -2.39
C LEU A 470 -24.70 -2.45 -1.08
N LEU A 471 -24.29 -3.72 -1.14
CA LEU A 471 -24.05 -4.53 0.04
C LEU A 471 -22.94 -3.97 0.93
N VAL A 472 -21.94 -3.30 0.35
CA VAL A 472 -20.91 -2.60 1.13
C VAL A 472 -21.53 -1.45 1.90
N ILE A 473 -22.33 -0.59 1.25
CA ILE A 473 -23.02 0.51 1.92
C ILE A 473 -23.90 -0.01 3.06
N LEU A 474 -24.67 -1.07 2.80
CA LEU A 474 -25.53 -1.73 3.80
C LEU A 474 -24.76 -2.31 4.98
N ARG A 475 -23.59 -2.92 4.72
CA ARG A 475 -22.70 -3.44 5.78
C ARG A 475 -22.21 -2.32 6.71
N TYR A 476 -21.93 -1.13 6.17
CA TYR A 476 -21.55 0.02 6.98
C TYR A 476 -22.74 0.65 7.71
N TRP A 477 -23.93 0.67 7.09
CA TRP A 477 -25.16 1.08 7.77
C TRP A 477 -25.46 0.17 8.99
N GLU A 478 -25.35 -1.15 8.81
CA GLU A 478 -25.47 -2.12 9.92
C GLU A 478 -24.43 -1.87 11.02
N PHE A 479 -23.18 -1.57 10.64
CA PHE A 479 -22.11 -1.26 11.60
C PHE A 479 -22.40 0.00 12.44
N VAL A 480 -22.96 1.05 11.84
CA VAL A 480 -23.30 2.31 12.53
C VAL A 480 -24.43 2.11 13.54
N HIS A 481 -25.50 1.40 13.16
CA HIS A 481 -26.73 1.31 13.98
C HIS A 481 -26.85 0.06 14.83
N LYS A 482 -26.01 -0.96 14.56
CA LYS A 482 -26.09 -2.31 15.13
C LYS A 482 -27.38 -3.02 14.72
N SER A 483 -27.26 -4.27 14.28
CA SER A 483 -28.36 -5.06 13.71
C SER A 483 -29.57 -5.21 14.64
N SER A 484 -29.39 -5.12 15.97
CA SER A 484 -30.48 -5.19 16.94
C SER A 484 -31.43 -3.98 16.91
N HIS A 485 -30.93 -2.78 16.62
CA HIS A 485 -31.77 -1.58 16.54
C HIS A 485 -32.57 -1.54 15.24
N LEU A 486 -31.94 -1.93 14.12
CA LEU A 486 -32.58 -1.98 12.81
C LEU A 486 -33.82 -2.89 12.79
N LYS A 487 -33.75 -4.05 13.46
CA LYS A 487 -34.85 -5.02 13.56
C LYS A 487 -36.12 -4.50 14.24
N THR A 488 -36.02 -3.44 15.02
CA THR A 488 -37.17 -2.85 15.74
C THR A 488 -37.91 -1.79 14.93
N ARG A 489 -37.45 -1.49 13.71
CA ARG A 489 -38.00 -0.41 12.88
C ARG A 489 -39.26 -0.85 12.14
N GLN A 490 -40.29 -0.01 12.17
CA GLN A 490 -41.62 -0.30 11.61
C GLN A 490 -41.63 -0.40 10.08
N CYS A 491 -40.76 0.33 9.36
CA CYS A 491 -40.68 0.32 7.90
C CYS A 491 -39.78 -0.79 7.33
N LEU A 492 -39.14 -1.60 8.18
CA LEU A 492 -38.27 -2.69 7.75
C LEU A 492 -38.98 -3.78 6.91
N PRO A 493 -40.22 -4.19 7.25
CA PRO A 493 -40.98 -5.14 6.44
C PRO A 493 -41.28 -4.61 5.04
N GLU A 494 -41.54 -3.30 4.91
CA GLU A 494 -41.78 -2.66 3.62
C GLU A 494 -40.54 -2.70 2.73
N LEU A 495 -39.35 -2.45 3.32
CA LEU A 495 -38.08 -2.61 2.62
C LEU A 495 -37.84 -4.06 2.18
N ALA A 496 -38.07 -5.03 3.06
CA ALA A 496 -37.94 -6.45 2.73
C ALA A 496 -38.88 -6.84 1.57
N GLN A 497 -40.11 -6.30 1.56
CA GLN A 497 -41.05 -6.50 0.45
C GLN A 497 -40.56 -5.85 -0.84
N ALA A 498 -40.05 -4.61 -0.80
CA ALA A 498 -39.51 -3.92 -1.97
C ALA A 498 -38.35 -4.70 -2.61
N ILE A 499 -37.43 -5.23 -1.80
CA ILE A 499 -36.33 -6.09 -2.26
C ILE A 499 -36.87 -7.38 -2.88
N HIS A 500 -37.84 -8.02 -2.23
CA HIS A 500 -38.42 -9.27 -2.76
C HIS A 500 -39.10 -9.05 -4.11
N VAL A 501 -39.83 -7.95 -4.27
CA VAL A 501 -40.42 -7.56 -5.55
C VAL A 501 -39.34 -7.32 -6.61
N ASN A 502 -38.26 -6.63 -6.27
CA ASN A 502 -37.12 -6.41 -7.17
C ASN A 502 -36.46 -7.73 -7.61
N ASP A 503 -36.21 -8.64 -6.68
CA ASP A 503 -35.68 -9.98 -6.98
C ASP A 503 -36.63 -10.78 -7.91
N GLN A 504 -37.95 -10.71 -7.68
CA GLN A 504 -38.93 -11.34 -8.58
C GLN A 504 -38.90 -10.73 -9.99
N LYS A 505 -38.72 -9.41 -10.11
CA LYS A 505 -38.58 -8.75 -11.42
C LYS A 505 -37.32 -9.22 -12.14
N ARG A 506 -36.18 -9.29 -11.45
CA ARG A 506 -34.92 -9.84 -12.01
C ARG A 506 -35.10 -11.27 -12.51
N LEU A 507 -35.73 -12.15 -11.72
CA LEU A 507 -36.01 -13.53 -12.13
C LEU A 507 -36.90 -13.59 -13.38
N LYS A 508 -37.96 -12.77 -13.44
CA LYS A 508 -38.83 -12.69 -14.62
C LYS A 508 -38.08 -12.20 -15.85
N PHE A 509 -37.25 -11.17 -15.69
CA PHE A 509 -36.42 -10.61 -16.76
C PHE A 509 -35.45 -11.65 -17.33
N PHE A 510 -34.66 -12.32 -16.49
CA PHE A 510 -33.73 -13.37 -16.96
C PHE A 510 -34.45 -14.49 -17.69
N LYS A 511 -35.63 -14.88 -17.21
CA LYS A 511 -36.48 -15.88 -17.88
C LYS A 511 -37.01 -15.39 -19.23
N MET A 512 -37.44 -14.13 -19.31
CA MET A 512 -37.92 -13.51 -20.55
C MET A 512 -36.81 -13.43 -21.61
N MET A 513 -35.61 -13.04 -21.18
CA MET A 513 -34.41 -12.97 -22.02
C MET A 513 -33.82 -14.35 -22.37
N ARG A 514 -34.36 -15.43 -21.79
CA ARG A 514 -33.90 -16.82 -21.95
C ARG A 514 -32.45 -17.04 -21.49
N TRP A 515 -32.09 -16.43 -20.36
CA TRP A 515 -30.76 -16.54 -19.73
C TRP A 515 -30.78 -17.52 -18.55
N ASP A 516 -31.53 -18.61 -18.67
CA ASP A 516 -31.76 -19.57 -17.58
C ASP A 516 -30.47 -20.29 -17.12
N ASP A 517 -29.39 -20.21 -17.89
CA ASP A 517 -28.07 -20.77 -17.58
C ASP A 517 -27.19 -19.85 -16.70
N LEU A 518 -27.57 -18.58 -16.53
CA LEU A 518 -26.85 -17.62 -15.68
C LEU A 518 -27.43 -17.60 -14.26
N ALA A 519 -26.56 -17.54 -13.26
CA ALA A 519 -26.98 -17.34 -11.88
C ALA A 519 -27.53 -15.92 -11.71
N VAL A 520 -28.81 -15.80 -11.33
CA VAL A 520 -29.42 -14.50 -11.05
C VAL A 520 -28.93 -14.00 -9.69
N PRO A 521 -28.30 -12.81 -9.61
CA PRO A 521 -27.91 -12.24 -8.33
C PRO A 521 -29.16 -11.74 -7.58
N LEU A 522 -29.45 -12.37 -6.43
CA LEU A 522 -30.62 -12.08 -5.59
C LEU A 522 -30.20 -11.45 -4.26
N LEU A 523 -30.73 -10.26 -3.97
CA LEU A 523 -30.37 -9.49 -2.77
C LEU A 523 -31.06 -9.99 -1.50
N SER A 524 -32.24 -10.61 -1.63
CA SER A 524 -33.02 -11.11 -0.49
C SER A 524 -32.27 -12.15 0.35
N SER A 525 -31.41 -12.96 -0.27
CA SER A 525 -30.60 -13.97 0.43
C SER A 525 -29.58 -13.32 1.38
N TYR A 526 -28.94 -12.23 0.93
CA TYR A 526 -27.96 -11.47 1.71
C TYR A 526 -28.62 -10.61 2.78
N LEU A 527 -29.75 -9.98 2.44
CA LEU A 527 -30.46 -9.10 3.36
C LEU A 527 -31.18 -9.87 4.47
N LYS A 528 -31.57 -11.13 4.28
CA LYS A 528 -32.03 -11.99 5.39
C LYS A 528 -30.99 -12.11 6.51
N HIS A 529 -29.70 -12.13 6.19
CA HIS A 529 -28.67 -12.19 7.22
C HIS A 529 -28.60 -10.89 8.07
N ILE A 530 -28.84 -9.74 7.43
CA ILE A 530 -28.83 -8.41 8.08
C ILE A 530 -30.16 -8.16 8.83
N LEU A 531 -31.28 -8.58 8.24
CA LEU A 531 -32.64 -8.29 8.69
C LEU A 531 -33.23 -9.35 9.63
N GLY A 532 -32.74 -10.60 9.60
CA GLY A 532 -33.31 -11.75 10.32
C GLY A 532 -34.24 -12.58 9.44
#